data_AF-A0A6C0DVH0-F1
#
_entry.id   AF-A0A6C0DVH0-F1
#
_cell.length_a   1.000
_cell.length_b   1.000
_cell.length_c   1.000
_cell.angle_alpha   90.00
_cell.angle_beta   90.00
_cell.angle_gamma   90.00
#
_symmetry.space_group_name_H-M   'P 1'
#
loop_
_entity.id
_entity.type
_entity.pdbx_description
1 polymer ?
#
loop_
_entity_poly.entity_id
_entity_poly.type
_entity_poly.pdbx_seq_one_letter_code
_entity_poly.pdbx_strand_id
1 'polypeptide(L)' 'MVRITQDNSKSYIGRIIQYNSRGELKYAIIKKLSPTGKTLYIQPVEPNPISLFKEVNTNDLNNTLEIVSRKVYLKI' A
#
# COMPACT_ATOMS: atom_id res chain seq x y z
N MET A 1 9.83 -3.44 11.57
CA MET A 1 9.15 -2.50 10.66
C MET A 1 10.06 -2.26 9.46
N VAL A 2 9.62 -2.54 8.23
CA VAL A 2 10.46 -2.49 7.02
C VAL A 2 10.03 -1.33 6.14
N ARG A 3 10.98 -0.49 5.72
CA ARG A 3 10.73 0.63 4.82
C ARG A 3 10.61 0.13 3.38
N ILE A 4 9.52 0.50 2.71
CA ILE A 4 9.35 0.26 1.27
C ILE A 4 10.00 1.39 0.48
N THR A 5 10.79 1.01 -0.52
CA THR A 5 11.47 1.87 -1.49
C THR A 5 11.14 1.39 -2.90
N GLN A 6 11.50 2.18 -3.91
CA GLN A 6 11.38 1.75 -5.31
C GLN A 6 12.06 0.39 -5.55
N ASP A 7 13.25 0.20 -5.00
CA ASP A 7 14.09 -0.99 -5.21
C ASP A 7 13.50 -2.28 -4.61
N ASN A 8 12.80 -2.17 -3.49
CA ASN A 8 12.28 -3.33 -2.78
C ASN A 8 10.76 -3.53 -2.95
N SER A 9 10.04 -2.52 -3.45
CA SER A 9 8.57 -2.46 -3.57
C SER A 9 7.93 -3.70 -4.19
N LYS A 10 8.53 -4.26 -5.23
CA LYS A 10 8.01 -5.45 -5.93
C LYS A 10 7.91 -6.67 -5.03
N SER A 11 8.83 -6.83 -4.07
CA SER A 11 8.83 -7.94 -3.11
C SER A 11 7.71 -7.86 -2.06
N TYR A 12 6.97 -6.75 -2.02
CA TYR A 12 5.89 -6.51 -1.08
C TYR A 12 4.50 -6.54 -1.73
N ILE A 13 4.40 -6.83 -3.04
CA ILE A 13 3.10 -7.10 -3.67
C ILE A 13 2.41 -8.26 -2.91
N GLY A 14 1.14 -8.05 -2.56
CA GLY A 14 0.34 -8.97 -1.77
C GLY A 14 0.49 -8.80 -0.25
N ARG A 15 1.43 -8.00 0.25
CA ARG A 15 1.61 -7.79 1.69
C ARG A 15 0.79 -6.61 2.22
N ILE A 16 0.41 -6.72 3.49
CA ILE A 16 -0.27 -5.64 4.23
C ILE A 16 0.77 -4.61 4.69
N ILE A 17 0.53 -3.35 4.34
CA ILE A 17 1.26 -2.18 4.78
C ILE A 17 0.44 -1.39 5.79
N GLN A 18 1.16 -0.66 6.64
CA GLN A 18 0.62 0.36 7.51
C GLN A 18 1.18 1.71 7.05
N TYR A 19 0.29 2.68 6.81
CA TYR A 19 0.69 4.00 6.35
C TYR A 19 -0.14 5.08 7.05
N ASN A 20 0.42 6.29 7.14
CA ASN A 20 -0.30 7.44 7.67
C ASN A 20 -0.85 8.27 6.50
N SER A 21 -2.17 8.42 6.43
CA SER A 21 -2.87 9.27 5.47
C SER A 21 -3.58 10.38 6.22
N ARG A 22 -3.19 11.63 5.95
CA ARG A 22 -3.80 12.84 6.56
C ARG A 22 -3.85 12.81 8.09
N GLY A 23 -2.85 12.21 8.74
CA GLY A 23 -2.78 12.10 10.20
C GLY A 23 -3.40 10.81 10.76
N GLU A 24 -4.11 10.03 9.94
CA GLU A 24 -4.75 8.78 10.34
C GLU A 24 -3.91 7.57 9.96
N LEU A 25 -3.78 6.63 10.90
CA LEU A 25 -3.17 5.34 10.63
C LEU A 25 -4.13 4.45 9.82
N LYS A 26 -3.69 3.97 8.65
CA LYS A 26 -4.46 3.08 7.78
C LYS A 26 -3.67 1.82 7.42
N TYR A 27 -4.39 0.76 7.08
CA TYR A 27 -3.85 -0.49 6.60
C TYR A 27 -4.31 -0.75 5.16
N ALA A 28 -3.44 -1.31 4.34
CA ALA A 28 -3.80 -1.69 2.97
C ALA A 28 -2.92 -2.83 2.45
N ILE A 29 -3.37 -3.53 1.42
CA ILE A 29 -2.57 -4.52 0.68
C ILE A 29 -2.00 -3.87 -0.58
N ILE A 30 -0.72 -4.09 -0.88
CA ILE A 30 -0.14 -3.66 -2.16
C ILE A 30 -0.61 -4.60 -3.27
N LYS A 31 -1.28 -4.08 -4.29
CA LYS A 31 -1.80 -4.88 -5.42
C LYS A 31 -0.86 -4.87 -6.62
N LYS A 32 -0.31 -3.70 -6.95
CA LYS A 32 0.60 -3.53 -8.09
C LYS A 32 1.48 -2.30 -7.90
N LEU A 33 2.53 -2.23 -8.71
CA LEU A 33 3.44 -1.09 -8.82
C LEU A 33 3.24 -0.42 -10.19
N SER A 34 3.38 0.90 -10.27
CA SER A 34 3.42 1.59 -11.55
C SER A 34 4.63 1.14 -12.39
N PRO A 35 4.58 1.24 -13.72
CA PRO A 35 5.73 0.94 -14.58
C PRO A 35 7.00 1.73 -14.19
N THR A 36 6.82 2.95 -13.68
CA THR A 36 7.90 3.83 -13.21
C THR A 36 8.49 3.42 -11.86
N GLY A 37 7.85 2.51 -11.12
CA GLY A 37 8.27 2.10 -9.78
C GLY A 37 8.00 3.13 -8.68
N LYS A 38 7.31 4.23 -8.99
CA LYS A 38 7.10 5.35 -8.07
C LYS A 38 5.75 5.32 -7.35
N THR A 39 4.78 4.56 -7.85
CA THR A 39 3.42 4.53 -7.31
C THR A 39 2.99 3.11 -6.97
N LEU A 40 2.60 2.89 -5.73
CA LEU A 40 1.95 1.67 -5.27
C LEU A 40 0.45 1.83 -5.42
N TYR A 41 -0.19 0.83 -6.01
CA TYR A 41 -1.64 0.72 -6.01
C TYR A 41 -2.03 -0.19 -4.85
N ILE A 42 -2.87 0.32 -3.97
CA ILE A 42 -3.17 -0.31 -2.70
C ILE A 42 -4.67 -0.60 -2.58
N GLN A 43 -5.02 -1.58 -1.78
CA GLN A 43 -6.38 -1.92 -1.42
C GLN A 43 -6.55 -1.70 0.08
N PRO A 44 -7.34 -0.72 0.54
CA PRO A 44 -7.61 -0.53 1.96
C PRO A 44 -8.13 -1.82 2.60
N VAL A 45 -7.64 -2.13 3.79
CA VAL A 45 -8.18 -3.21 4.63
C VAL A 45 -8.62 -2.61 5.96
N GLU A 46 -9.80 -3.00 6.42
CA GLU A 46 -10.25 -2.58 7.75
C GLU A 46 -9.38 -3.24 8.83
N PRO A 47 -9.29 -2.63 10.03
CA PRO A 47 -8.53 -3.18 11.15
C PRO A 47 -9.02 -4.57 11.62
N ASN A 48 -10.18 -5.04 11.15
CA ASN A 48 -10.65 -6.42 11.29
C ASN A 48 -10.44 -7.22 9.98
N PRO A 49 -9.40 -8.07 9.88
CA PRO A 49 -8.96 -8.69 8.63
C PRO A 49 -9.80 -9.89 8.14
N ILE A 50 -10.92 -10.22 8.80
CA ILE A 50 -11.69 -11.46 8.53
C ILE A 50 -12.68 -11.30 7.36
N SER A 51 -12.94 -10.08 6.91
CA SER A 51 -13.73 -9.83 5.72
C SER A 51 -13.04 -8.77 4.89
N LEU A 52 -13.31 -8.76 3.58
CA LEU A 52 -12.86 -7.75 2.60
C LEU A 52 -11.70 -8.18 1.68
N PHE A 53 -11.86 -9.30 1.00
CA PHE A 53 -11.41 -9.40 -0.40
C PHE A 53 -12.42 -8.68 -1.31
N LYS A 54 -12.57 -7.36 -1.17
CA LYS A 54 -13.35 -6.56 -2.12
C LYS A 54 -12.40 -6.03 -3.18
N GLU A 55 -12.52 -6.47 -4.42
CA GLU A 55 -11.69 -5.98 -5.52
C GLU A 55 -11.77 -4.45 -5.61
N VAL A 56 -10.66 -3.78 -5.32
CA VAL A 56 -10.53 -2.34 -5.53
C VAL A 56 -10.05 -2.13 -6.95
N ASN A 57 -10.84 -1.40 -7.73
CA ASN A 57 -10.47 -1.01 -9.08
C ASN A 57 -9.22 -0.14 -9.01
N THR A 58 -8.10 -0.66 -9.51
CA THR A 58 -6.80 0.01 -9.49
C THR A 58 -6.70 1.25 -10.38
N ASN A 59 -7.80 1.66 -11.03
CA ASN A 59 -7.93 2.93 -11.74
C ASN A 59 -8.46 4.07 -10.85
N ASP A 60 -8.89 3.76 -9.62
CA ASP A 60 -9.28 4.79 -8.66
C ASP A 60 -8.03 5.50 -8.12
N LEU A 61 -7.78 6.73 -8.60
CA LEU A 61 -6.63 7.56 -8.22
C LEU A 61 -6.52 7.74 -6.70
N ASN A 62 -7.62 7.56 -5.96
CA ASN A 62 -7.68 7.65 -4.51
C ASN A 62 -6.98 6.49 -3.79
N ASN A 63 -6.73 5.36 -4.48
CA ASN A 63 -6.16 4.14 -3.90
C ASN A 63 -4.69 3.93 -4.30
N THR A 64 -3.93 5.02 -4.26
CA THR A 64 -2.50 5.00 -4.59
C THR A 64 -1.67 5.59 -3.46
N LEU A 65 -0.48 5.02 -3.26
CA LEU A 65 0.58 5.60 -2.44
C LEU A 65 1.77 5.89 -3.32
N GLU A 66 2.14 7.16 -3.38
CA GLU A 66 3.34 7.57 -4.07
C GLU A 66 4.54 7.39 -3.12
N ILE A 67 5.60 6.75 -3.61
CA ILE A 67 6.87 6.54 -2.90
C ILE A 67 7.65 7.87 -2.96
N VAL A 68 7.12 8.92 -2.32
CA VAL A 68 7.69 10.28 -2.34
C VAL A 68 8.29 10.60 -0.99
N SER A 69 9.45 10.00 -0.66
CA SER A 69 10.17 10.24 0.61
C SER A 69 9.39 9.94 1.91
N ARG A 70 8.06 9.74 1.85
CA ARG A 70 7.16 9.27 2.89
C ARG A 70 7.40 7.77 2.98
N LYS A 71 8.13 7.41 4.01
CA LYS A 71 8.47 6.01 4.32
C LYS A 71 7.16 5.25 4.50
N VAL A 72 6.84 4.34 3.58
CA VAL A 72 5.78 3.34 3.80
C VAL A 72 6.40 2.19 4.56
N TYR A 73 5.73 1.74 5.61
CA TYR A 73 6.30 0.77 6.52
C TYR A 73 5.47 -0.50 6.55
N LEU A 74 6.15 -1.62 6.45
CA LEU A 74 5.58 -2.94 6.66
C LEU A 74 5.86 -3.39 8.09
N LYS A 75 4.83 -3.79 8.82
CA LYS A 75 5.01 -4.58 10.04
C LYS A 75 4.88 -6.05 9.62
N ILE A 76 6.00 -6.77 9.66
CA ILE A 76 6.04 -8.24 9.49
C ILE A 76 5.75 -8.84 10.86
#